data_AF-A0A645I0E0-F1
#
_entry.id   AF-A0A645I0E0-F1
#
_cell.length_a   1.000
_cell.length_b   1.000
_cell.length_c   1.000
_cell.angle_alpha   90.00
_cell.angle_beta   90.00
_cell.angle_gamma   90.00
#
_symmetry.space_group_name_H-M   'P 1'
#
loop_
_entity.id
_entity.type
_entity.pdbx_description
1 polymer ?
#
loop_
_entity_poly.entity_id
_entity_poly.type
_entity_poly.pdbx_seq_one_letter_code
_entity_poly.pdbx_strand_id
1 'polypeptide(L)'
;MVLSFFIPSTSGLAGLSMPIFGPLAISLGFKSEVIISIFSAGSGLVNLVTPTSGVIMGALAIAKVDYATWVKFVSKVLVAIFISSSIILCLAMMLV
;
A
#
# COMPACT_ATOMS: atom_id res chain seq x y z
N MET A 1 1.98 6.31 2.07
CA MET A 1 2.71 6.80 0.88
C MET A 1 1.79 7.67 0.05
N VAL A 2 1.95 9.00 0.12
CA VAL A 2 1.19 9.93 -0.75
C VAL A 2 1.65 9.80 -2.22
N LEU A 3 2.90 9.35 -2.43
CA LEU A 3 3.50 9.15 -3.75
C LEU A 3 2.78 8.13 -4.64
N SER A 4 2.13 7.12 -4.03
CA SER A 4 1.43 6.04 -4.74
C SER A 4 0.14 6.49 -5.45
N PHE A 5 -0.35 7.69 -5.16
CA PHE A 5 -1.41 8.33 -5.95
C PHE A 5 -0.89 8.80 -7.33
N PHE A 6 0.38 9.20 -7.40
CA PHE A 6 1.02 9.69 -8.64
C PHE A 6 1.78 8.59 -9.38
N ILE A 7 2.28 7.59 -8.66
CA ILE A 7 3.03 6.45 -9.21
C ILE A 7 2.29 5.16 -8.87
N PRO A 8 1.42 4.66 -9.77
CA PRO A 8 0.66 3.42 -9.55
C PRO A 8 1.52 2.15 -9.68
N SER A 9 2.76 2.27 -10.17
CA SER A 9 3.69 1.16 -10.31
C SER A 9 4.34 0.84 -8.96
N THR A 10 4.07 -0.35 -8.43
CA THR A 10 4.64 -0.85 -7.18
C THR A 10 6.16 -1.01 -7.26
N SER A 11 6.70 -1.40 -8.41
CA SER A 11 8.15 -1.53 -8.64
C SER A 11 8.84 -0.17 -8.77
N GLY A 12 8.24 0.80 -9.46
CA GLY A 12 8.78 2.16 -9.55
C GLY A 12 8.76 2.88 -8.20
N LEU A 13 7.70 2.67 -7.43
CA LEU A 13 7.57 3.17 -6.08
C LEU A 13 8.63 2.57 -5.14
N ALA A 14 8.89 1.26 -5.23
CA ALA A 14 9.93 0.57 -4.46
C ALA A 14 11.32 1.11 -4.79
N GLY A 15 11.61 1.30 -6.07
CA GLY A 15 12.90 1.83 -6.53
C GLY A 15 13.20 3.24 -6.01
N LEU A 16 12.17 4.06 -5.75
CA LEU A 16 12.32 5.40 -5.20
C LEU A 16 12.35 5.43 -3.67
N SER A 17 11.55 4.58 -3.00
CA SER A 17 11.40 4.64 -1.54
C SER A 17 12.41 3.78 -0.79
N MET A 18 12.75 2.59 -1.31
CA MET A 18 13.64 1.65 -0.60
C MET A 18 15.07 2.16 -0.41
N PRO A 19 15.68 2.93 -1.33
CA PRO A 19 16.99 3.54 -1.08
C PRO A 19 17.02 4.51 0.11
N ILE A 20 15.86 5.05 0.51
CA ILE A 20 15.72 5.94 1.67
C ILE A 20 15.39 5.14 2.93
N PHE A 21 14.37 4.27 2.85
CA PHE A 21 13.92 3.51 4.01
C PHE A 21 14.87 2.38 4.41
N GLY A 22 15.59 1.77 3.47
CA GLY A 22 16.54 0.68 3.73
C GLY A 22 17.68 1.10 4.68
N PRO A 23 18.47 2.13 4.36
CA PRO A 23 19.51 2.64 5.26
C PRO A 23 18.97 3.13 6.60
N LEU A 24 17.77 3.73 6.60
CA LEU A 24 17.11 4.19 7.82
C LEU A 24 16.75 3.02 8.75
N ALA A 25 16.23 1.91 8.20
CA ALA A 25 15.98 0.68 8.97
C ALA A 25 17.23 0.19 9.67
N ILE A 26 18.30 0.04 8.88
CA ILE A 26 19.57 -0.53 9.33
C ILE A 26 20.16 0.37 10.43
N SER A 27 20.08 1.70 10.26
CA SER A 27 20.53 2.66 11.27
C SER A 27 19.71 2.62 12.57
N LEU A 28 18.44 2.22 12.50
CA LEU A 28 17.57 2.08 13.68
C LEU A 28 17.63 0.66 14.29
N GLY A 29 18.43 -0.24 13.72
CA GLY A 29 18.54 -1.63 14.16
C GLY A 29 17.36 -2.51 13.74
N PHE A 30 16.50 -2.04 12.82
CA PHE A 30 15.39 -2.82 12.30
C PHE A 30 15.84 -3.76 11.18
N LYS A 31 15.25 -4.95 11.13
CA LYS A 31 15.46 -5.93 10.06
C LYS A 31 14.85 -5.44 8.74
N SER A 32 15.61 -5.65 7.66
CA SER A 32 15.22 -5.29 6.29
C SER A 32 13.93 -6.00 5.85
N GLU A 33 13.67 -7.23 6.31
CA GLU A 33 12.44 -7.96 5.96
C GLU A 33 11.19 -7.21 6.42
N VAL A 34 11.24 -6.60 7.61
CA VAL A 34 10.11 -5.89 8.19
C VAL A 34 9.75 -4.65 7.38
N ILE A 35 10.75 -3.91 6.89
CA ILE A 35 10.51 -2.76 6.00
C ILE A 35 9.91 -3.19 4.66
N ILE A 36 10.36 -4.31 4.11
CA ILE A 36 9.79 -4.86 2.86
C ILE A 36 8.33 -5.26 3.08
N SER A 37 8.00 -5.88 4.21
CA SER A 37 6.62 -6.22 4.57
C SER A 37 5.74 -4.98 4.75
N ILE A 38 6.25 -3.94 5.44
CA ILE A 38 5.53 -2.67 5.62
C ILE A 38 5.25 -2.00 4.27
N PHE A 39 6.26 -1.95 3.40
CA PHE A 39 6.12 -1.39 2.05
C PHE A 39 5.09 -2.16 1.23
N SER A 40 5.15 -3.49 1.23
CA SER A 40 4.23 -4.34 0.47
C SER A 40 2.78 -4.15 0.93
N ALA A 41 2.54 -4.14 2.24
CA ALA A 41 1.22 -3.89 2.82
C ALA A 41 0.69 -2.49 2.46
N GLY A 42 1.54 -1.46 2.58
CA GLY A 42 1.20 -0.09 2.22
C GLY A 42 0.90 0.07 0.72
N SER A 43 1.67 -0.59 -0.14
CA SER A 43 1.47 -0.55 -1.59
C SER A 43 0.18 -1.26 -2.00
N GLY A 44 -0.17 -2.38 -1.37
CA GLY A 44 -1.42 -3.09 -1.62
C GLY A 44 -2.66 -2.25 -1.28
N LEU A 45 -2.61 -1.52 -0.17
CA LEU A 45 -3.68 -0.62 0.26
C LEU A 45 -3.93 0.53 -0.72
N VAL A 46 -2.87 1.19 -1.19
CA VAL A 46 -3.04 2.37 -2.07
C VAL A 46 -3.53 1.94 -3.46
N ASN A 47 -3.08 0.80 -3.96
CA ASN A 47 -3.52 0.27 -5.26
C ASN A 47 -5.05 0.05 -5.36
N LEU A 48 -5.75 -0.12 -4.23
CA LEU A 48 -7.21 -0.31 -4.18
C LEU A 48 -8.02 0.97 -4.48
N VAL A 49 -7.39 2.14 -4.36
CA VAL A 49 -8.06 3.44 -4.50
C VAL A 49 -7.49 4.26 -5.64
N THR A 50 -6.23 4.03 -6.02
CA THR A 50 -5.56 4.83 -7.04
C THR A 50 -6.32 4.80 -8.38
N PRO A 51 -6.84 5.94 -8.87
CA PRO A 51 -7.63 6.01 -10.11
C PRO A 51 -6.77 5.77 -11.36
N THR A 52 -5.44 5.84 -11.23
CA THR A 52 -4.50 5.52 -12.31
C THR A 52 -4.19 4.02 -12.40
N SER A 53 -4.81 3.18 -11.57
CA SER A 53 -4.75 1.72 -11.68
C SER A 53 -5.69 1.22 -12.78
N GLY A 54 -5.12 0.85 -13.93
CA GLY A 54 -5.88 0.33 -15.08
C GLY A 54 -6.70 -0.93 -14.76
N VAL A 55 -6.27 -1.72 -13.77
CA VAL A 55 -7.01 -2.92 -13.32
C VAL A 55 -8.34 -2.53 -12.66
N ILE A 56 -8.33 -1.52 -11.78
CA ILE A 56 -9.54 -1.06 -11.10
C ILE A 56 -10.47 -0.34 -12.06
N MET A 57 -9.94 0.56 -12.87
CA MET A 57 -10.75 1.28 -13.85
C MET A 57 -11.35 0.34 -14.90
N GLY A 58 -10.61 -0.68 -15.34
CA GLY A 58 -11.11 -1.73 -16.24
C GLY A 58 -12.21 -2.59 -15.60
N ALA A 59 -12.02 -3.03 -14.35
CA ALA A 59 -13.03 -3.79 -13.63
C ALA A 59 -14.32 -2.98 -13.39
N LEU A 60 -14.19 -1.69 -13.03
CA LEU A 60 -15.33 -0.79 -12.85
C LEU A 60 -16.09 -0.52 -14.15
N ALA A 61 -15.37 -0.40 -15.28
CA ALA A 61 -15.99 -0.25 -16.60
C ALA A 61 -16.82 -1.48 -16.99
N ILE A 62 -16.33 -2.69 -16.70
CA ILE A 62 -17.07 -3.95 -16.93
C ILE A 62 -18.28 -4.03 -16.00
N ALA A 63 -18.11 -3.66 -14.73
CA ALA A 63 -19.18 -3.69 -13.72
C ALA A 63 -20.21 -2.55 -13.88
N LYS A 64 -19.97 -1.57 -14.76
CA LYS A 64 -20.77 -0.34 -14.92
C LYS A 64 -20.97 0.42 -13.61
N VAL A 65 -19.93 0.50 -12.78
CA VAL A 65 -19.94 1.18 -11.49
C VAL A 65 -19.13 2.46 -11.57
N ASP A 66 -19.72 3.58 -11.14
CA ASP A 66 -19.01 4.85 -11.04
C ASP A 66 -17.87 4.77 -10.01
N TYR A 67 -16.74 5.39 -10.35
CA TYR A 67 -15.59 5.47 -9.45
C TYR A 67 -15.93 6.10 -8.09
N ALA A 68 -16.81 7.10 -8.05
CA ALA A 68 -17.25 7.71 -6.79
C ALA A 68 -17.98 6.70 -5.87
N THR A 69 -18.75 5.78 -6.46
CA THR A 69 -19.44 4.70 -5.74
C THR A 69 -18.45 3.65 -5.26
N TRP A 70 -17.47 3.30 -6.09
CA TRP A 70 -16.37 2.41 -5.71
C TRP A 70 -15.55 2.96 -4.54
N VAL A 71 -15.15 4.23 -4.59
CA VAL A 71 -14.37 4.86 -3.52
C VAL A 71 -15.13 4.83 -2.19
N LYS A 72 -16.44 5.09 -2.20
CA LYS A 72 -17.26 4.99 -0.99
C LYS A 72 -17.32 3.57 -0.43
N PHE A 73 -17.44 2.57 -1.30
CA PHE A 73 -17.44 1.16 -0.89
C PHE A 73 -16.06 0.73 -0.34
N VAL A 74 -15.01 0.96 -1.11
CA VAL A 74 -13.65 0.52 -0.77
C VAL A 74 -13.09 1.28 0.43
N SER A 75 -13.56 2.50 0.74
CA SER A 75 -13.09 3.26 1.91
C SER A 75 -13.25 2.48 3.22
N LYS A 76 -14.38 1.77 3.42
CA LYS A 76 -14.62 0.95 4.62
C LYS A 76 -13.68 -0.26 4.66
N VAL A 77 -13.50 -0.91 3.50
CA VAL A 77 -12.59 -2.06 3.35
C VAL A 77 -11.14 -1.63 3.57
N LEU A 78 -10.75 -0.47 3.05
CA LEU A 78 -9.42 0.09 3.19
C LEU A 78 -9.09 0.38 4.65
N VAL A 79 -10.03 0.96 5.40
CA VAL A 79 -9.85 1.18 6.84
C VAL A 79 -9.68 -0.15 7.58
N ALA A 80 -10.49 -1.16 7.26
CA ALA A 80 -10.37 -2.48 7.88
C ALA A 80 -9.02 -3.16 7.58
N ILE A 81 -8.57 -3.13 6.32
CA ILE A 81 -7.27 -3.68 5.93
C ILE A 81 -6.14 -2.87 6.54
N PHE A 82 -6.25 -1.54 6.59
CA PHE A 82 -5.24 -0.68 7.20
C PHE A 82 -5.05 -1.02 8.68
N ILE A 83 -6.15 -1.11 9.45
CA ILE A 83 -6.09 -1.49 10.87
C ILE A 83 -5.49 -2.89 11.04
N SER A 84 -5.96 -3.87 10.26
CA SER A 84 -5.46 -5.25 10.33
C SER A 84 -3.96 -5.33 10.00
N SER A 85 -3.53 -4.71 8.90
CA SER A 85 -2.13 -4.65 8.50
C SER A 85 -1.28 -3.91 9.53
N SER A 86 -1.75 -2.81 10.11
CA SER A 86 -1.02 -2.10 11.17
C SER A 86 -0.81 -2.98 12.40
N ILE A 87 -1.83 -3.73 12.83
CA ILE A 87 -1.72 -4.65 13.98
C ILE A 87 -0.71 -5.76 13.66
N ILE A 88 -0.83 -6.41 12.50
CA ILE A 88 0.05 -7.51 12.09
C ILE A 88 1.50 -7.03 12.00
N LEU A 89 1.74 -5.85 11.40
CA LEU A 89 3.09 -5.30 11.22
C LEU A 89 3.69 -4.84 12.55
N CYS A 90 2.90 -4.26 13.46
CA CYS A 90 3.37 -3.95 14.82
C CYS A 90 3.78 -5.22 15.57
N LEU A 91 2.96 -6.27 15.51
CA LEU A 91 3.30 -7.55 16.12
C LEU A 91 4.55 -8.18 15.47
N ALA A 92 4.68 -8.10 14.14
CA ALA A 92 5.86 -8.57 13.43
C ALA A 92 7.13 -7.82 13.86
N MET A 93 7.06 -6.50 14.06
CA MET A 93 8.18 -5.70 14.59
C MET A 93 8.59 -6.09 16.01
N MET A 94 7.68 -6.63 16.83
CA MET A 94 7.98 -7.04 18.20
C MET A 94 8.52 -8.47 18.30
N LEU A 95 8.18 -9.33 17.34
CA LEU A 95 8.57 -10.75 17.32
C LEU A 95 9.86 -11.02 16.57
N VAL A 96 10.29 -10.11 15.70
CA VAL A 96 11.40 -10.28 14.74
C VAL A 96 12.52 -9.28 15.04
#